data_AF-A0AAD9UWP1-F1
#
_entry.id   AF-A0AAD9UWP1-F1
#
_cell.length_a   1.000
_cell.length_b   1.000
_cell.length_c   1.000
_cell.angle_alpha   90.00
_cell.angle_beta   90.00
_cell.angle_gamma   90.00
#
_symmetry.space_group_name_H-M   'P 1'
#
loop_
_entity.id
_entity.type
_entity.pdbx_description
1 polymer ?
#
loop_
_entity_poly.entity_id
_entity_poly.type
_entity_poly.pdbx_seq_one_letter_code
_entity_poly.pdbx_strand_id
1 'polypeptide(L)'
;MITELCVMKRLKSHNHVVQMIGYSTRGDPLLLILEYMPSGDLLGYLRISRGHHDARLPVEWMPRESLFLGESSTKSDVYVINISISIMQWLSNYHFQ
;
A
#
# COMPACT_ATOMS: atom_id res chain seq x y z
N MET A 1 16.95 -2.74 -1.59
CA MET A 1 16.36 -3.92 -0.89
C MET A 1 16.73 -4.01 0.61
N ILE A 2 18.02 -4.12 0.98
CA ILE A 2 18.43 -4.22 2.41
C ILE A 2 18.18 -2.90 3.17
N THR A 3 18.29 -1.76 2.49
CA THR A 3 18.01 -0.42 3.00
C THR A 3 16.57 -0.28 3.50
N GLU A 4 15.60 -0.73 2.72
CA GLU A 4 14.16 -0.72 3.00
C GLU A 4 13.86 -1.63 4.19
N LEU A 5 14.49 -2.81 4.23
CA LEU A 5 14.40 -3.71 5.36
C LEU A 5 14.92 -3.07 6.67
N CYS A 6 16.02 -2.32 6.58
CA CYS A 6 16.61 -1.62 7.71
C CYS A 6 15.69 -0.49 8.20
N VAL A 7 15.01 0.20 7.29
CA VAL A 7 13.97 1.18 7.64
C VAL A 7 12.83 0.51 8.40
N MET A 8 12.28 -0.57 7.86
CA MET A 8 11.15 -1.27 8.49
C MET A 8 11.49 -1.82 9.88
N LYS A 9 12.73 -2.31 10.08
CA LYS A 9 13.21 -2.73 11.41
C LYS A 9 13.27 -1.62 12.45
N ARG A 10 13.55 -0.39 12.01
CA ARG A 10 13.72 0.77 12.91
C ARG A 10 12.38 1.44 13.24
N LEU A 11 11.33 1.14 12.49
CA LEU A 11 9.98 1.60 12.80
C LEU A 11 9.51 0.99 14.12
N LYS A 12 9.06 1.85 15.03
CA LYS A 12 8.38 1.39 16.25
C LYS A 12 6.98 0.91 15.88
N SER A 13 6.46 -0.04 16.65
CA SER A 13 5.08 -0.51 16.50
C SER A 13 4.10 0.67 16.60
N HIS A 14 3.14 0.71 15.69
CA HIS A 14 2.15 1.77 15.59
C HIS A 14 0.83 1.20 15.04
N ASN A 15 -0.30 1.66 15.56
CA ASN A 15 -1.63 1.11 15.26
C ASN A 15 -2.06 1.18 13.78
N HIS A 16 -1.34 1.95 12.96
CA HIS A 16 -1.66 2.22 11.56
C HIS A 16 -0.53 1.83 10.60
N VAL A 17 0.47 1.09 11.09
CA VAL A 17 1.61 0.64 10.27
C VAL A 17 1.78 -0.85 10.52
N VAL A 18 1.74 -1.63 9.43
CA VAL A 18 1.92 -3.09 9.51
C VAL A 18 3.29 -3.41 10.08
N GLN A 19 3.31 -4.14 11.19
CA GLN A 19 4.54 -4.48 11.88
C GLN A 19 5.32 -5.60 11.17
N MET A 20 6.62 -5.40 11.01
CA MET A 20 7.55 -6.48 10.64
C MET A 20 7.87 -7.35 11.85
N ILE A 21 7.65 -8.66 11.71
CA ILE A 21 7.99 -9.66 12.73
C ILE A 21 9.37 -10.23 12.45
N GLY A 22 9.72 -10.46 11.18
CA GLY A 22 11.00 -11.04 10.79
C GLY A 22 11.24 -11.01 9.29
N TYR A 23 12.39 -11.53 8.88
CA TYR A 23 12.79 -11.61 7.48
C TYR A 23 13.88 -12.67 7.30
N SER A 24 14.03 -13.19 6.09
CA SER A 24 15.11 -14.08 5.71
C SER A 24 15.83 -13.56 4.48
N THR A 25 17.16 -13.39 4.59
CA THR A 25 18.06 -13.05 3.47
C THR A 25 18.89 -14.24 3.01
N ARG A 26 18.69 -15.42 3.60
CA ARG A 26 19.48 -16.62 3.28
C ARG A 26 18.95 -17.40 2.07
N GLY A 27 17.82 -16.98 1.50
CA GLY A 27 17.24 -17.53 0.28
C GLY A 27 16.86 -16.41 -0.68
N ASP A 28 16.83 -16.74 -1.97
CA ASP A 28 16.29 -15.91 -3.05
C ASP A 28 14.99 -16.58 -3.51
N PRO A 29 13.82 -15.93 -3.41
CA PRO A 29 13.58 -14.51 -3.10
C PRO A 29 13.69 -14.13 -1.62
N LEU A 30 13.97 -12.85 -1.35
CA LEU A 30 13.92 -12.27 -0.01
C LEU A 30 12.54 -12.46 0.61
N LEU A 31 12.49 -13.04 1.82
CA LEU A 31 11.24 -13.32 2.51
C LEU A 31 11.02 -12.33 3.65
N LEU A 32 9.79 -11.82 3.74
CA LEU A 32 9.34 -10.91 4.79
C LEU A 32 8.22 -11.57 5.60
N ILE A 33 8.31 -11.51 6.92
CA ILE A 33 7.28 -11.97 7.84
C ILE A 33 6.66 -10.72 8.48
N LEU A 34 5.40 -10.49 8.17
CA LEU A 34 4.61 -9.36 8.65
C LEU A 34 3.49 -9.86 9.57
N GLU A 35 2.95 -8.97 10.39
CA GLU A 35 1.69 -9.27 11.08
C GLU A 35 0.56 -9.51 10.09
N TYR A 36 -0.36 -10.39 10.48
CA TYR A 36 -1.45 -10.81 9.61
C TYR A 36 -2.57 -9.77 9.59
N MET A 37 -2.94 -9.34 8.38
CA MET A 37 -4.08 -8.43 8.15
C MET A 37 -5.27 -9.22 7.60
N PRO A 38 -6.30 -9.53 8.41
CA PRO A 38 -7.39 -10.42 8.01
C PRO A 38 -8.24 -9.89 6.85
N SER A 39 -8.33 -8.58 6.70
CA SER A 39 -9.11 -7.93 5.65
C SER A 39 -8.31 -7.67 4.36
N GLY A 40 -7.03 -8.04 4.32
CA GLY A 40 -6.15 -7.73 3.18
C GLY A 40 -5.87 -6.25 3.03
N ASP A 41 -5.60 -5.81 1.80
CA ASP A 41 -5.44 -4.39 1.49
C ASP A 41 -6.80 -3.67 1.37
N LEU A 42 -6.79 -2.35 1.61
CA LEU A 42 -7.99 -1.53 1.62
C LEU A 42 -8.74 -1.55 0.27
N LEU A 43 -8.02 -1.57 -0.85
CA LEU A 43 -8.63 -1.54 -2.17
C LEU A 43 -9.39 -2.84 -2.44
N GLY A 44 -8.77 -3.99 -2.16
CA GLY A 44 -9.38 -5.30 -2.23
C GLY A 44 -10.61 -5.39 -1.32
N TYR A 45 -10.49 -4.93 -0.07
CA TYR A 45 -11.61 -4.89 0.88
C TYR A 45 -12.80 -4.07 0.35
N LEU A 46 -12.55 -2.87 -0.17
CA LEU A 46 -13.60 -1.99 -0.70
C LEU A 46 -14.26 -2.56 -1.98
N ARG A 47 -13.50 -3.26 -2.83
CA ARG A 47 -14.03 -3.93 -4.03
C ARG A 47 -14.95 -5.09 -3.65
N ILE A 48 -14.48 -5.98 -2.76
CA ILE A 48 -15.24 -7.15 -2.30
C ILE A 48 -16.52 -6.70 -1.59
N SER A 49 -16.43 -5.69 -0.72
CA SER A 49 -17.58 -5.15 0.01
C SER A 49 -18.69 -4.60 -0.90
N ARG A 50 -18.38 -4.34 -2.18
CA ARG A 50 -19.32 -3.83 -3.18
C ARG A 50 -19.63 -4.83 -4.29
N GLY A 51 -19.25 -6.11 -4.11
CA GLY A 51 -19.54 -7.18 -5.07
C GLY A 51 -18.64 -7.20 -6.31
N HIS A 52 -17.51 -6.49 -6.30
CA HIS A 52 -16.55 -6.51 -7.40
C HIS A 52 -15.46 -7.57 -7.18
N HIS A 53 -14.96 -8.14 -8.29
CA HIS A 53 -13.78 -9.01 -8.29
C HIS A 53 -12.48 -8.17 -8.23
N ASP A 54 -11.52 -8.61 -7.43
CA ASP A 54 -10.24 -7.91 -7.27
C ASP A 54 -9.28 -8.20 -8.43
N ALA A 55 -9.08 -7.19 -9.29
CA ALA A 55 -8.03 -7.19 -10.31
C ALA A 55 -6.88 -6.26 -9.85
N ARG A 56 -5.72 -6.84 -9.53
CA ARG A 56 -4.61 -6.14 -8.86
C ARG A 56 -3.98 -5.01 -9.71
N LEU A 57 -3.76 -3.90 -9.01
CA LEU A 57 -2.96 -2.67 -9.25
C LEU A 57 -3.11 -1.91 -10.58
N PRO A 58 -3.61 -0.66 -10.55
CA PRO A 58 -3.48 0.26 -11.67
C PRO A 58 -2.21 1.10 -11.48
N VAL A 59 -1.24 0.89 -12.35
CA VAL A 59 -0.04 1.74 -12.56
C VAL A 59 -0.41 3.23 -12.73
N GLU A 60 -1.64 3.48 -13.16
CA GLU A 60 -2.26 4.78 -13.40
C GLU A 60 -2.25 5.75 -12.20
N TRP A 61 -2.21 5.26 -10.97
CA TRP A 61 -2.32 6.10 -9.76
C TRP A 61 -0.99 6.45 -9.09
N MET A 62 0.13 6.02 -9.69
CA MET A 62 1.45 6.46 -9.25
C MET A 62 1.77 7.84 -9.82
N PRO A 63 2.41 8.74 -9.04
CA PRO A 63 2.89 10.02 -9.56
C PRO A 63 3.94 9.81 -10.66
N ARG A 64 3.99 10.75 -11.60
CA ARG A 64 4.88 10.69 -12.78
C ARG A 64 6.34 10.54 -12.38
N GLU A 65 6.76 11.21 -11.32
CA GLU A 65 8.12 11.16 -10.78
C GLU A 65 8.49 9.72 -10.37
N SER A 66 7.57 8.99 -9.74
CA SER A 66 7.79 7.60 -9.34
C SER A 66 7.73 6.62 -10.52
N LEU A 67 6.94 6.92 -11.56
CA LEU A 67 6.83 6.08 -12.77
C LEU A 67 8.04 6.19 -13.70
N PHE A 68 8.54 7.41 -13.92
CA PHE A 68 9.53 7.68 -14.96
C PHE A 68 10.95 7.86 -14.43
N LEU A 69 11.09 8.36 -13.20
CA LEU A 69 12.39 8.63 -12.59
C LEU A 69 12.73 7.63 -11.47
N GLY A 70 11.76 6.81 -11.06
CA GLY A 70 11.92 5.90 -9.91
C GLY A 70 12.12 6.65 -8.60
N GLU A 71 11.82 7.95 -8.57
CA GLU A 71 12.01 8.79 -7.40
C GLU A 71 10.79 8.70 -6.48
N SER A 72 11.05 8.36 -5.22
CA SER A 72 10.07 8.39 -4.13
C SER A 72 10.41 9.50 -3.15
N SER A 73 9.44 10.34 -2.80
CA SER A 73 9.57 11.41 -1.82
C SER A 73 8.33 11.53 -0.95
N THR A 74 8.44 12.23 0.17
CA THR A 74 7.26 12.55 1.01
C THR A 74 6.16 13.28 0.22
N LYS A 75 6.52 14.04 -0.83
CA LYS A 75 5.53 14.71 -1.69
C LYS A 75 4.76 13.70 -2.57
N SER A 76 5.45 12.69 -3.13
CA SER A 76 4.79 11.64 -3.88
C SER A 76 3.91 10.76 -2.98
N ASP A 77 4.32 10.54 -1.72
CA ASP A 77 3.51 9.80 -0.74
C ASP A 77 2.21 10.55 -0.42
N VAL A 78 2.29 11.86 -0.18
CA VAL A 78 1.12 12.72 0.04
C VAL A 78 0.20 12.72 -1.19
N TYR A 79 0.74 12.70 -2.41
CA TYR A 79 -0.05 12.65 -3.64
C TYR A 79 -0.88 11.36 -3.74
N VAL A 80 -0.28 10.20 -3.46
CA VAL A 80 -0.97 8.90 -3.46
C VAL A 80 -2.09 8.84 -2.40
N ILE A 81 -1.84 9.41 -1.21
CA ILE A 81 -2.85 9.49 -0.15
C ILE A 81 -4.04 10.36 -0.60
N ASN A 82 -3.79 11.53 -1.19
CA ASN A 82 -4.85 12.41 -1.68
C ASN A 82 -5.70 11.74 -2.76
N ILE A 83 -5.06 11.07 -3.73
CA ILE A 83 -5.75 10.28 -4.75
C ILE A 83 -6.64 9.21 -4.10
N SER A 84 -6.10 8.45 -3.16
CA SER A 84 -6.83 7.39 -2.48
C SER A 84 -8.06 7.93 -1.74
N ILE A 85 -7.92 9.10 -1.09
CA ILE A 85 -9.03 9.80 -0.43
C ILE A 85 -10.05 10.29 -1.46
N SER A 86 -9.62 10.90 -2.56
CA SER A 86 -10.53 11.37 -3.63
C SER A 86 -11.29 10.23 -4.28
N ILE A 87 -10.65 9.08 -4.51
CA ILE A 87 -11.34 7.86 -4.97
C ILE A 87 -12.35 7.41 -3.93
N MET A 88 -11.99 7.32 -2.65
CA MET A 88 -12.91 6.91 -1.59
C MET A 88 -14.11 7.87 -1.46
N GLN A 89 -13.90 9.18 -1.59
CA GLN A 89 -14.97 10.18 -1.60
C GLN A 89 -15.86 10.07 -2.83
N TRP A 90 -15.28 9.96 -4.03
CA TRP A 90 -16.02 9.77 -5.27
C TRP A 90 -16.89 8.52 -5.21
N LEU A 91 -16.29 7.42 -4.75
CA LEU A 91 -16.97 6.15 -4.52
C LEU A 91 -18.09 6.25 -3.46
N SER A 92 -17.92 7.07 -2.42
CA SER A 92 -18.96 7.31 -1.41
C SER A 92 -20.14 8.10 -1.98
N ASN A 93 -19.88 9.06 -2.87
CA ASN A 93 -20.91 9.90 -3.49
C ASN A 93 -21.67 9.16 -4.61
N TYR A 94 -21.03 8.21 -5.30
CA TYR A 94 -21.69 7.38 -6.31
C TYR A 94 -22.71 6.39 -5.72
N HIS A 95 -22.59 6.06 -4.43
CA HIS A 95 -23.48 5.13 -3.74
C HIS A 95 -24.81 5.75 -3.27
N PHE A 96 -25.11 6.99 -3.70
CA PHE A 96 -26.33 7.75 -3.38
C PHE A 96 -27.19 8.12 -4.60
N GLN A 97 -27.02 7.44 -5.74
CA GLN A 97 -27.96 7.47 -6.87
C GLN A 97 -28.52 6.08 -7.16
#